data_AF-A0A5K1K0U8-F1
#
_entry.id   AF-A0A5K1K0U8-F1
#
_cell.length_a   1.000
_cell.length_b   1.000
_cell.length_c   1.000
_cell.angle_alpha   90.00
_cell.angle_beta   90.00
_cell.angle_gamma   90.00
#
_symmetry.space_group_name_H-M   'P 1'
#
loop_
_entity.id
_entity.type
_entity.pdbx_description
1 polymer ?
#
loop_
_entity_poly.entity_id
_entity_poly.type
_entity_poly.pdbx_seq_one_letter_code
_entity_poly.pdbx_strand_id
1 'polypeptide(L)'
;MKALNKLANDYVNFCKECCMYASRDISRPEPLQFDAEHYRKLYTCFSLFSVLYLPEPGFEDVPVGDELMEWLNTHFIEPSTQEGDDLSSQERPWEDPAFWPYLTRTSLRGLSKASAFFLDVLQNHPSSYLQGLAQQLSPLLTDHPRLNSFNAERDFAVASRRWKGKVKTLRIELDRVPEIEREDGFENWWDRFSDIVGILEGRDDVIKKVCFELGADWKEVCAAWGIFVDTRLRRQDLP
;
A
#
# COMPACT_ATOMS: atom_id res chain seq x y z
N MET A 1 -7.17 30.47 -0.93
CA MET A 1 -6.94 29.05 -0.56
C MET A 1 -8.15 28.42 0.11
N LYS A 2 -8.60 28.82 1.32
CA LYS A 2 -9.72 28.14 2.01
C LYS A 2 -11.02 27.97 1.19
N ALA A 3 -11.46 29.02 0.48
CA ALA A 3 -12.65 28.94 -0.39
C ALA A 3 -12.43 28.01 -1.60
N LEU A 4 -11.20 27.94 -2.12
CA LEU A 4 -10.85 27.08 -3.25
C LEU A 4 -10.77 25.61 -2.83
N ASN A 5 -10.16 25.31 -1.67
CA ASN A 5 -10.15 23.96 -1.10
C ASN A 5 -11.58 23.46 -0.83
N LYS A 6 -12.44 24.33 -0.27
CA LYS A 6 -13.85 23.99 -0.08
C LYS A 6 -14.52 23.66 -1.41
N LEU A 7 -14.39 24.52 -2.41
CA LEU A 7 -15.00 24.30 -3.73
C LEU A 7 -14.49 23.00 -4.39
N ALA A 8 -13.19 22.72 -4.29
CA ALA A 8 -12.60 21.50 -4.81
C ALA A 8 -13.15 20.26 -4.11
N ASN A 9 -13.26 20.28 -2.77
CA ASN A 9 -13.86 19.20 -2.00
C ASN A 9 -15.34 19.01 -2.34
N ASP A 10 -16.10 20.09 -2.48
CA ASP A 10 -17.50 20.05 -2.91
C ASP A 10 -17.63 19.40 -4.30
N TYR A 11 -16.71 19.71 -5.22
CA TYR A 11 -16.71 19.15 -6.57
C TYR A 11 -16.30 17.67 -6.61
N VAL A 12 -15.29 17.28 -5.81
CA VAL A 12 -14.88 15.88 -5.64
C VAL A 12 -16.04 15.06 -5.09
N ASN A 13 -16.73 15.57 -4.06
CA ASN A 13 -17.91 14.92 -3.48
C ASN A 13 -19.06 14.81 -4.49
N PHE A 14 -19.31 15.87 -5.27
CA PHE A 14 -20.31 15.84 -6.34
C PHE A 14 -20.00 14.75 -7.38
N CYS A 15 -18.76 14.65 -7.85
CA CYS A 15 -18.36 13.59 -8.78
C CYS A 15 -18.54 12.20 -8.19
N LYS A 16 -18.21 12.01 -6.90
CA LYS A 16 -18.43 10.75 -6.17
C LYS A 16 -19.90 10.38 -6.11
N GLU A 17 -20.77 11.32 -5.76
CA GLU A 17 -22.23 11.11 -5.70
C GLU A 17 -22.79 10.77 -7.08
N CYS A 18 -22.38 11.48 -8.13
CA CYS A 18 -22.77 11.17 -9.51
C CYS A 18 -22.31 9.77 -9.92
N CYS A 19 -21.09 9.37 -9.57
CA CYS A 19 -20.59 8.01 -9.83
C CYS A 19 -21.46 6.95 -9.15
N MET A 20 -21.75 7.13 -7.85
CA MET A 20 -22.60 6.22 -7.08
C MET A 20 -24.04 6.19 -7.58
N TYR A 21 -24.56 7.30 -8.08
CA TYR A 21 -25.91 7.35 -8.64
C TYR A 21 -25.99 6.68 -10.01
N ALA A 22 -24.98 6.90 -10.87
CA ALA A 22 -24.89 6.32 -12.19
C ALA A 22 -24.66 4.79 -12.14
N SER A 23 -24.00 4.27 -11.12
CA SER A 23 -23.73 2.83 -10.96
C SER A 23 -24.92 2.01 -10.46
N ARG A 24 -26.02 2.65 -10.03
CA ARG A 24 -27.20 1.93 -9.52
C ARG A 24 -27.96 1.24 -10.65
N ASP A 25 -28.39 0.01 -10.41
CA ASP A 25 -29.33 -0.68 -11.28
C ASP A 25 -30.77 -0.30 -10.91
N ILE A 26 -31.22 0.85 -11.40
CA ILE A 26 -32.55 1.41 -11.14
C ILE A 26 -33.20 1.87 -12.44
N SER A 27 -34.53 1.76 -12.51
CA SER A 27 -35.32 2.36 -13.59
C SER A 27 -35.28 3.88 -13.47
N ARG A 28 -34.95 4.57 -14.56
CA ARG A 28 -34.76 6.03 -14.59
C ARG A 28 -35.78 6.69 -15.52
N PRO A 29 -36.37 7.82 -15.10
CA PRO A 29 -37.29 8.58 -15.96
C PRO A 29 -36.56 9.25 -17.14
N GLU A 30 -35.30 9.62 -16.95
CA GLU A 30 -34.44 10.23 -17.98
C GLU A 30 -33.13 9.45 -18.12
N PRO A 31 -32.54 9.41 -19.33
CA PRO A 31 -31.22 8.82 -19.52
C PRO A 31 -30.15 9.62 -18.76
N LEU A 32 -29.13 8.92 -18.27
CA LEU A 32 -27.97 9.57 -17.67
C LEU A 32 -27.23 10.38 -18.74
N GLN A 33 -26.77 11.58 -18.37
CA GLN A 33 -25.91 12.38 -19.25
C GLN A 33 -24.58 11.68 -19.53
N PHE A 34 -24.01 11.03 -18.52
CA PHE A 34 -22.79 10.24 -18.60
C PHE A 34 -22.91 8.98 -17.74
N ASP A 35 -22.13 7.94 -18.08
CA ASP A 35 -22.10 6.68 -17.35
C ASP A 35 -21.28 6.77 -16.05
N ALA A 36 -21.33 5.70 -15.25
CA ALA A 36 -20.60 5.61 -13.99
C ALA A 36 -19.08 5.70 -14.19
N GLU A 37 -18.56 5.12 -15.28
CA GLU A 37 -17.13 5.12 -15.59
C GLU A 37 -16.60 6.53 -15.88
N HIS A 38 -17.36 7.36 -16.58
CA HIS A 38 -17.06 8.76 -16.79
C HIS A 38 -16.95 9.52 -15.44
N TYR A 39 -17.94 9.40 -14.58
CA TYR A 39 -17.92 10.06 -13.27
C TYR A 39 -16.83 9.51 -12.35
N ARG A 40 -16.49 8.22 -12.45
CA ARG A 40 -15.36 7.62 -11.74
C ARG A 40 -14.04 8.27 -12.17
N LYS A 41 -13.82 8.47 -13.48
CA LYS A 41 -12.63 9.18 -13.99
C LYS A 41 -12.57 10.61 -13.46
N LEU A 42 -13.67 11.36 -13.51
CA LEU A 42 -13.74 12.71 -12.95
C LEU A 42 -13.41 12.71 -11.46
N TYR A 43 -14.06 11.83 -10.69
CA TYR A 43 -13.84 11.71 -9.25
C TYR A 43 -12.36 11.43 -8.92
N THR A 44 -11.74 10.45 -9.60
CA THR A 44 -10.34 10.07 -9.39
C THR A 44 -9.35 11.16 -9.83
N CYS A 45 -9.61 11.86 -10.94
CA CYS A 45 -8.73 12.93 -11.40
C CYS A 45 -8.82 14.17 -10.50
N PHE A 46 -10.04 14.59 -10.12
CA PHE A 46 -10.22 15.76 -9.27
C PHE A 46 -9.74 15.52 -7.83
N SER A 47 -9.89 14.29 -7.30
CA SER A 47 -9.33 13.96 -5.99
C SER A 47 -7.81 14.02 -5.98
N LEU A 48 -7.14 13.51 -7.05
CA LEU A 48 -5.69 13.61 -7.18
C LEU A 48 -5.25 15.08 -7.30
N PHE A 49 -5.98 15.87 -8.09
CA PHE A 49 -5.72 17.31 -8.20
C PHE A 49 -5.77 17.99 -6.83
N SER A 50 -6.78 17.68 -6.02
CA SER A 50 -6.88 18.23 -4.65
C SER A 50 -5.68 17.81 -3.79
N VAL A 51 -5.28 16.54 -3.84
CA VAL A 51 -4.11 16.04 -3.09
C VAL A 51 -2.84 16.79 -3.48
N LEU A 52 -2.60 16.99 -4.79
CA LEU A 52 -1.34 17.56 -5.28
C LEU A 52 -1.28 19.09 -5.22
N TYR A 53 -2.38 19.77 -5.52
CA TYR A 53 -2.37 21.22 -5.78
C TYR A 53 -3.16 22.05 -4.77
N LEU A 54 -4.01 21.40 -3.97
CA LEU A 54 -4.84 22.07 -2.96
C LEU A 54 -4.66 21.44 -1.58
N PRO A 55 -3.41 21.34 -1.07
CA PRO A 55 -3.17 20.84 0.28
C PRO A 55 -3.99 21.63 1.30
N GLU A 56 -4.33 20.95 2.40
CA GLU A 56 -4.94 21.62 3.54
C GLU A 56 -3.99 22.71 4.07
N PRO A 57 -4.52 23.86 4.55
CA PRO A 57 -3.66 24.92 5.09
C PRO A 57 -2.79 24.40 6.24
N GLY A 58 -1.48 24.55 6.13
CA GLY A 58 -0.48 24.01 7.07
C GLY A 58 0.17 22.69 6.62
N PHE A 59 -0.27 22.11 5.50
CA PHE A 59 0.27 20.88 4.92
C PHE A 59 0.99 21.11 3.58
N GLU A 60 1.19 22.37 3.17
CA GLU A 60 1.80 22.72 1.88
C GLU A 60 3.21 22.12 1.69
N ASP A 61 3.98 22.10 2.77
CA ASP A 61 5.38 21.65 2.81
C ASP A 61 5.56 20.22 3.33
N VAL A 62 4.45 19.52 3.58
CA VAL A 62 4.47 18.17 4.17
C VAL A 62 4.70 17.12 3.06
N PRO A 63 5.52 16.09 3.34
CA PRO A 63 5.68 14.92 2.49
C PRO A 63 4.35 14.31 2.03
N VAL A 64 4.27 13.98 0.74
CA VAL A 64 3.03 13.64 0.03
C VAL A 64 2.78 12.12 -0.04
N GLY A 65 3.74 11.31 0.37
CA GLY A 65 3.69 9.84 0.20
C GLY A 65 2.45 9.19 0.83
N ASP A 66 2.10 9.59 2.07
CA ASP A 66 0.94 9.03 2.77
C ASP A 66 -0.38 9.40 2.06
N GLU A 67 -0.52 10.64 1.58
CA GLU A 67 -1.71 11.10 0.86
C GLU A 67 -1.85 10.45 -0.53
N LEU A 68 -0.72 10.22 -1.23
CA LEU A 68 -0.73 9.47 -2.49
C LEU A 68 -1.13 8.01 -2.29
N MET A 69 -0.65 7.38 -1.21
CA MET A 69 -1.01 6.01 -0.88
C MET A 69 -2.49 5.90 -0.47
N GLU A 70 -3.01 6.85 0.30
CA GLU A 70 -4.43 6.93 0.64
C GLU A 70 -5.31 7.13 -0.60
N TRP A 71 -4.90 8.03 -1.50
CA TRP A 71 -5.57 8.25 -2.78
C TRP A 71 -5.58 6.96 -3.63
N LEU A 72 -4.43 6.28 -3.75
CA LEU A 72 -4.33 5.02 -4.49
C LEU A 72 -5.30 3.97 -3.92
N ASN A 73 -5.26 3.75 -2.60
CA ASN A 73 -6.09 2.77 -1.91
C ASN A 73 -7.59 3.10 -1.99
N THR A 74 -7.95 4.39 -2.12
CA THR A 74 -9.34 4.84 -2.27
C THR A 74 -9.89 4.61 -3.67
N HIS A 75 -9.07 4.84 -4.71
CA HIS A 75 -9.53 4.87 -6.10
C HIS A 75 -9.22 3.61 -6.92
N PHE A 76 -8.22 2.83 -6.49
CA PHE A 76 -7.74 1.63 -7.16
C PHE A 76 -7.60 0.51 -6.13
N ILE A 77 -8.75 0.00 -5.67
CA ILE A 77 -8.81 -1.00 -4.60
C ILE A 77 -8.19 -2.31 -5.07
N GLU A 78 -6.97 -2.58 -4.61
CA GLU A 78 -6.27 -3.84 -4.80
C GLU A 78 -5.29 -4.09 -3.63
N PRO A 79 -5.05 -5.35 -3.24
CA PRO A 79 -5.82 -6.52 -3.65
C PRO A 79 -7.27 -6.45 -3.13
N SER A 80 -8.18 -7.24 -3.71
CA SER A 80 -9.59 -7.15 -3.36
C SER A 80 -9.91 -7.84 -2.03
N THR A 81 -10.98 -7.44 -1.36
CA THR A 81 -11.47 -8.15 -0.16
C THR A 81 -11.83 -9.60 -0.48
N GLN A 82 -12.40 -9.86 -1.66
CA GLN A 82 -12.76 -11.21 -2.09
C GLN A 82 -11.52 -12.13 -2.21
N GLU A 83 -10.43 -11.64 -2.81
CA GLU A 83 -9.16 -12.38 -2.88
C GLU A 83 -8.64 -12.73 -1.48
N GLY A 84 -8.74 -11.79 -0.54
CA GLY A 84 -8.37 -12.00 0.85
C GLY A 84 -9.25 -13.05 1.54
N ASP A 85 -10.56 -12.98 1.34
CA ASP A 85 -11.52 -13.94 1.90
C ASP A 85 -11.28 -15.34 1.35
N ASP A 86 -11.08 -15.48 0.04
CA ASP A 86 -10.80 -16.74 -0.64
C ASP A 86 -9.52 -17.39 -0.08
N LEU A 87 -8.42 -16.63 0.04
CA LEU A 87 -7.17 -17.11 0.64
C LEU A 87 -7.36 -17.48 2.11
N SER A 88 -8.05 -16.66 2.90
CA SER A 88 -8.24 -16.90 4.33
C SER A 88 -9.05 -18.16 4.65
N SER A 89 -9.85 -18.64 3.68
CA SER A 89 -10.66 -19.84 3.81
C SER A 89 -9.87 -21.14 3.67
N GLN A 90 -8.63 -21.07 3.17
CA GLN A 90 -7.78 -22.24 2.94
C GLN A 90 -7.00 -22.62 4.20
N GLU A 91 -6.74 -23.92 4.40
CA GLU A 91 -5.95 -24.42 5.53
C GLU A 91 -4.45 -24.07 5.38
N ARG A 92 -3.95 -24.06 4.14
CA ARG A 92 -2.54 -23.80 3.79
C ARG A 92 -2.46 -22.79 2.64
N PRO A 93 -2.86 -21.52 2.88
CA PRO A 93 -2.99 -20.55 1.80
C PRO A 93 -1.66 -20.20 1.14
N TRP A 94 -0.53 -20.40 1.80
CA TRP A 94 0.80 -20.20 1.21
C TRP A 94 1.12 -21.13 0.02
N GLU A 95 0.34 -22.21 -0.18
CA GLU A 95 0.44 -23.07 -1.36
C GLU A 95 -0.29 -22.47 -2.57
N ASP A 96 -1.15 -21.46 -2.37
CA ASP A 96 -1.88 -20.77 -3.44
C ASP A 96 -0.98 -19.76 -4.15
N PRO A 97 -0.92 -19.76 -5.50
CA PRO A 97 -0.08 -18.83 -6.25
C PRO A 97 -0.46 -17.35 -6.04
N ALA A 98 -1.66 -17.04 -5.57
CA ALA A 98 -2.08 -15.67 -5.25
C ALA A 98 -1.60 -15.18 -3.87
N PHE A 99 -1.15 -16.08 -2.98
CA PHE A 99 -0.80 -15.73 -1.60
C PHE A 99 0.34 -14.72 -1.50
N TRP A 100 1.50 -15.02 -2.10
CA TRP A 100 2.66 -14.14 -2.03
C TRP A 100 2.43 -12.81 -2.76
N PRO A 101 1.82 -12.77 -3.97
CA PRO A 101 1.39 -11.52 -4.58
C PRO A 101 0.47 -10.68 -3.69
N TYR A 102 -0.52 -11.31 -3.03
CA TYR A 102 -1.44 -10.64 -2.12
C TYR A 102 -0.70 -10.06 -0.90
N LEU A 103 0.10 -10.87 -0.21
CA LEU A 103 0.87 -10.43 0.95
C LEU A 103 1.87 -9.33 0.59
N THR A 104 2.51 -9.44 -0.57
CA THR A 104 3.44 -8.42 -1.07
C THR A 104 2.71 -7.11 -1.36
N ARG A 105 1.57 -7.14 -2.07
CA ARG A 105 0.80 -5.94 -2.38
C ARG A 105 0.22 -5.29 -1.13
N THR A 106 -0.32 -6.07 -0.19
CA THR A 106 -0.81 -5.50 1.10
C THR A 106 0.31 -4.84 1.88
N SER A 107 1.52 -5.42 1.89
CA SER A 107 2.71 -4.84 2.52
C SER A 107 3.14 -3.54 1.83
N LEU A 108 3.20 -3.54 0.50
CA LEU A 108 3.55 -2.39 -0.34
C LEU A 108 2.55 -1.23 -0.15
N ARG A 109 1.25 -1.54 -0.09
CA ARG A 109 0.18 -0.54 0.05
C ARG A 109 -0.10 -0.12 1.50
N GLY A 110 0.63 -0.68 2.46
CA GLY A 110 0.45 -0.37 3.87
C GLY A 110 -0.89 -0.84 4.46
N LEU A 111 -1.48 -1.90 3.89
CA LEU A 111 -2.72 -2.53 4.38
C LEU A 111 -2.41 -3.44 5.58
N SER A 112 -1.91 -2.83 6.65
CA SER A 112 -1.25 -3.50 7.77
C SER A 112 -2.09 -4.58 8.45
N LYS A 113 -3.41 -4.41 8.54
CA LYS A 113 -4.32 -5.42 9.10
C LYS A 113 -4.33 -6.70 8.27
N ALA A 114 -4.41 -6.58 6.94
CA ALA A 114 -4.41 -7.73 6.03
C ALA A 114 -3.03 -8.41 6.04
N SER A 115 -1.95 -7.63 5.99
CA SER A 115 -0.60 -8.20 6.05
C SER A 115 -0.36 -8.92 7.38
N ALA A 116 -0.73 -8.33 8.52
CA ALA A 116 -0.57 -8.95 9.84
C ALA A 116 -1.36 -10.26 9.95
N PHE A 117 -2.58 -10.31 9.42
CA PHE A 117 -3.39 -11.53 9.37
C PHE A 117 -2.66 -12.65 8.63
N PHE A 118 -2.19 -12.41 7.40
CA PHE A 118 -1.53 -13.45 6.62
C PHE A 118 -0.14 -13.83 7.15
N LEU A 119 0.56 -12.93 7.84
CA LEU A 119 1.78 -13.27 8.58
C LEU A 119 1.51 -14.13 9.82
N ASP A 120 0.36 -13.96 10.46
CA ASP A 120 -0.09 -14.84 11.56
C ASP A 120 -0.43 -16.24 11.02
N VAL A 121 -1.05 -16.33 9.83
CA VAL A 121 -1.29 -17.62 9.17
C VAL A 121 0.02 -18.37 8.89
N LEU A 122 1.09 -17.67 8.51
CA LEU A 122 2.43 -18.27 8.32
C LEU A 122 3.04 -18.83 9.61
N GLN A 123 2.50 -18.57 10.80
CA GLN A 123 2.92 -19.25 12.03
C GLN A 123 2.60 -20.75 12.01
N ASN A 124 1.67 -21.18 11.16
CA ASN A 124 1.34 -22.60 10.96
C ASN A 124 2.14 -23.25 9.81
N HIS A 125 3.04 -22.50 9.17
CA HIS A 125 3.84 -22.99 8.05
C HIS A 125 4.84 -24.07 8.50
N PRO A 126 5.15 -25.12 7.70
CA PRO A 126 6.09 -26.17 8.10
C PRO A 126 7.53 -25.69 8.41
N SER A 127 8.00 -24.65 7.71
CA SER A 127 9.33 -24.05 7.96
C SER A 127 9.34 -23.18 9.21
N SER A 128 10.10 -23.61 10.23
CA SER A 128 10.29 -22.85 11.47
C SER A 128 11.03 -21.52 11.26
N TYR A 129 11.87 -21.42 10.22
CA TYR A 129 12.48 -20.15 9.82
C TYR A 129 11.42 -19.15 9.38
N LEU A 130 10.50 -19.58 8.50
CA LEU A 130 9.43 -18.70 8.01
C LEU A 130 8.51 -18.25 9.14
N GLN A 131 8.14 -19.15 10.06
CA GLN A 131 7.36 -18.80 11.25
C GLN A 131 8.03 -17.66 12.04
N GLY A 132 9.30 -17.84 12.40
CA GLY A 132 10.06 -16.85 13.19
C GLY A 132 10.29 -15.53 12.46
N LEU A 133 10.49 -15.56 11.14
CA LEU A 133 10.62 -14.36 10.32
C LEU A 133 9.28 -13.62 10.18
N ALA A 134 8.18 -14.33 9.94
CA ALA A 134 6.85 -13.75 9.86
C ALA A 134 6.45 -13.04 11.17
N GLN A 135 6.80 -13.65 12.32
CA GLN A 135 6.59 -13.05 13.64
C GLN A 135 7.36 -11.73 13.80
N GLN A 136 8.58 -11.66 13.27
CA GLN A 136 9.41 -10.45 13.32
C GLN A 136 8.97 -9.39 12.30
N LEU A 137 8.45 -9.78 11.14
CA LEU A 137 7.98 -8.87 10.09
C LEU A 137 6.66 -8.19 10.46
N SER A 138 5.75 -8.91 11.11
CA SER A 138 4.43 -8.39 11.50
C SER A 138 4.50 -7.01 12.19
N PRO A 139 5.27 -6.82 13.28
CA PRO A 139 5.39 -5.51 13.93
C PRO A 139 6.07 -4.45 13.06
N LEU A 140 6.89 -4.82 12.07
CA LEU A 140 7.48 -3.84 11.15
C LEU A 140 6.44 -3.27 10.18
N LEU A 141 5.45 -4.05 9.79
CA LEU A 141 4.34 -3.61 8.94
C LEU A 141 3.28 -2.85 9.73
N THR A 142 2.96 -3.26 10.96
CA THR A 142 1.95 -2.58 11.78
C THR A 142 2.45 -1.27 12.38
N ASP A 143 3.73 -1.21 12.75
CA ASP A 143 4.32 -0.06 13.46
C ASP A 143 5.21 0.80 12.55
N HIS A 144 4.97 0.76 11.22
CA HIS A 144 5.68 1.61 10.27
C HIS A 144 5.43 3.09 10.62
N PRO A 145 6.48 3.89 10.96
CA PRO A 145 6.30 5.30 11.25
C PRO A 145 5.67 6.04 10.06
N ARG A 146 4.55 6.71 10.30
CA ARG A 146 3.86 7.59 9.36
C ARG A 146 3.99 9.02 9.80
N LEU A 147 4.20 9.96 8.88
CA LEU A 147 4.51 11.34 9.27
C LEU A 147 3.35 12.00 10.02
N ASN A 148 2.11 11.70 9.61
CA ASN A 148 0.89 12.16 10.25
C ASN A 148 0.72 11.71 11.72
N SER A 149 1.52 10.73 12.17
CA SER A 149 1.50 10.21 13.53
C SER A 149 2.44 10.97 14.48
N PHE A 150 3.15 12.00 13.98
CA PHE A 150 4.10 12.79 14.75
C PHE A 150 3.79 14.29 14.66
N ASN A 151 3.95 14.99 15.79
CA ASN A 151 3.79 16.44 15.84
C ASN A 151 5.01 17.20 15.28
N ALA A 152 6.14 16.51 15.07
CA ALA A 152 7.39 17.10 14.60
C ALA A 152 8.15 16.16 13.67
N GLU A 153 8.63 16.69 12.54
CA GLU A 153 9.43 15.93 11.56
C GLU A 153 10.69 15.30 12.16
N ARG A 154 11.29 15.96 13.15
CA ARG A 154 12.48 15.43 13.85
C ARG A 154 12.16 14.10 14.55
N ASP A 155 11.01 14.03 15.22
CA ASP A 155 10.63 12.85 15.99
C ASP A 155 10.25 11.70 15.05
N PHE A 156 9.57 12.01 13.94
CA PHE A 156 9.37 11.09 12.83
C PHE A 156 10.72 10.55 12.30
N ALA A 157 11.68 11.43 11.98
CA ALA A 157 12.97 11.02 11.45
C ALA A 157 13.74 10.08 12.40
N VAL A 158 13.65 10.32 13.72
CA VAL A 158 14.23 9.43 14.74
C VAL A 158 13.51 8.08 14.75
N ALA A 159 12.17 8.07 14.73
CA ALA A 159 11.37 6.84 14.70
C ALA A 159 11.64 6.02 13.42
N SER A 160 11.60 6.65 12.23
CA SER A 160 11.89 6.00 10.95
C SER A 160 13.30 5.42 10.91
N ARG A 161 14.31 6.12 11.46
CA ARG A 161 15.68 5.57 11.55
C ARG A 161 15.76 4.34 12.44
N ARG A 162 15.07 4.35 13.60
CA ARG A 162 15.00 3.19 14.50
C ARG A 162 14.29 2.02 13.84
N TRP A 163 13.16 2.29 13.18
CA TRP A 163 12.40 1.29 12.43
C TRP A 163 13.24 0.67 11.31
N LYS A 164 13.93 1.47 10.48
CA LYS A 164 14.87 0.96 9.46
C LYS A 164 16.00 0.12 10.08
N GLY A 165 16.43 0.45 11.30
CA GLY A 165 17.36 -0.39 12.06
C GLY A 165 16.83 -1.81 12.32
N LYS A 166 15.55 -1.93 12.71
CA LYS A 166 14.89 -3.24 12.91
C LYS A 166 14.72 -4.00 11.60
N VAL A 167 14.37 -3.31 10.50
CA VAL A 167 14.30 -3.92 9.16
C VAL A 167 15.65 -4.53 8.76
N LYS A 168 16.77 -3.83 9.03
CA LYS A 168 18.12 -4.37 8.79
C LYS A 168 18.42 -5.61 9.64
N THR A 169 17.97 -5.65 10.90
CA THR A 169 18.10 -6.85 11.72
C THR A 169 17.34 -8.01 11.09
N LEU A 170 16.08 -7.79 10.65
CA LEU A 170 15.30 -8.82 9.98
C LEU A 170 15.99 -9.33 8.70
N ARG A 171 16.57 -8.43 7.89
CA ARG A 171 17.38 -8.80 6.71
C ARG A 171 18.53 -9.75 7.08
N ILE A 172 19.27 -9.45 8.14
CA ILE A 172 20.39 -10.30 8.59
C ILE A 172 19.88 -11.68 9.01
N GLU A 173 18.75 -11.77 9.72
CA GLU A 173 18.18 -13.06 10.08
C GLU A 173 17.67 -13.84 8.86
N LEU A 174 17.06 -13.15 7.89
CA LEU A 174 16.65 -13.73 6.62
C LEU A 174 17.84 -14.30 5.84
N ASP A 175 18.97 -13.58 5.78
CA ASP A 175 20.17 -14.01 5.05
C ASP A 175 20.84 -15.24 5.70
N ARG A 176 20.56 -15.53 6.98
CA ARG A 176 21.05 -16.72 7.70
C ARG A 176 20.29 -18.01 7.37
N VAL A 177 19.13 -17.91 6.70
CA VAL A 177 18.34 -19.09 6.33
C VAL A 177 19.15 -19.94 5.33
N PRO A 178 19.44 -21.22 5.64
CA PRO A 178 20.15 -22.12 4.73
C PRO A 178 19.40 -22.27 3.40
N GLU A 179 20.10 -22.34 2.27
CA GLU A 179 19.47 -22.45 0.94
C GLU A 179 18.51 -23.64 0.82
N ILE A 180 18.83 -24.77 1.45
CA ILE A 180 17.97 -25.97 1.45
C ILE A 180 16.64 -25.78 2.19
N GLU A 181 16.51 -24.76 3.05
CA GLU A 181 15.32 -24.47 3.84
C GLU A 181 14.44 -23.37 3.20
N ARG A 182 14.89 -22.79 2.08
CA ARG A 182 14.25 -21.64 1.40
C ARG A 182 13.08 -22.02 0.49
N GLU A 183 12.95 -23.31 0.19
CA GLU A 183 11.88 -23.87 -0.62
C GLU A 183 11.05 -24.82 0.24
N ASP A 184 9.72 -24.75 0.11
CA ASP A 184 8.77 -25.56 0.89
C ASP A 184 8.10 -26.67 0.06
N GLY A 185 8.57 -26.86 -1.18
CA GLY A 185 8.00 -27.81 -2.14
C GLY A 185 6.91 -27.21 -3.05
N PHE A 186 6.53 -25.95 -2.84
CA PHE A 186 5.57 -25.22 -3.67
C PHE A 186 6.21 -24.01 -4.33
N GLU A 187 6.92 -23.19 -3.55
CA GLU A 187 7.61 -22.01 -4.05
C GLU A 187 8.86 -21.69 -3.22
N ASN A 188 9.77 -20.88 -3.77
CA ASN A 188 10.84 -20.27 -3.01
C ASN A 188 10.27 -19.12 -2.15
N TRP A 189 9.77 -19.45 -0.97
CA TRP A 189 9.21 -18.48 -0.03
C TRP A 189 10.25 -17.43 0.39
N TRP A 190 11.54 -17.78 0.41
CA TRP A 190 12.59 -16.85 0.80
C TRP A 190 12.71 -15.69 -0.17
N ASP A 191 12.63 -15.94 -1.48
CA ASP A 191 12.67 -14.87 -2.50
C ASP A 191 11.49 -13.91 -2.32
N ARG A 192 10.29 -14.45 -2.09
CA ARG A 192 9.06 -13.66 -1.85
C ARG A 192 9.16 -12.82 -0.57
N PHE A 193 9.66 -13.42 0.51
CA PHE A 193 9.87 -12.72 1.77
C PHE A 193 10.97 -11.66 1.65
N SER A 194 12.03 -11.96 0.89
CA SER A 194 13.15 -11.06 0.60
C SER A 194 12.69 -9.82 -0.17
N ASP A 195 11.76 -9.97 -1.11
CA ASP A 195 11.12 -8.85 -1.81
C ASP A 195 10.36 -7.94 -0.83
N ILE A 196 9.56 -8.50 0.09
CA ILE A 196 8.86 -7.72 1.12
C ILE A 196 9.87 -6.94 2.00
N VAL A 197 10.93 -7.60 2.48
CA VAL A 197 11.97 -6.93 3.26
C VAL A 197 12.67 -5.85 2.42
N GLY A 198 12.87 -6.08 1.12
CA GLY A 198 13.48 -5.12 0.19
C GLY A 198 12.63 -3.86 -0.01
N ILE A 199 11.30 -4.01 -0.03
CA ILE A 199 10.36 -2.88 0.00
C ILE A 199 10.55 -2.09 1.29
N LEU A 200 10.58 -2.74 2.46
CA LEU A 200 10.74 -2.05 3.75
C LEU A 200 12.10 -1.37 3.91
N GLU A 201 13.14 -1.90 3.28
CA GLU A 201 14.46 -1.26 3.21
C GLU A 201 14.44 0.01 2.34
N GLY A 202 13.46 0.14 1.44
CA GLY A 202 13.36 1.24 0.48
C GLY A 202 14.32 1.08 -0.69
N ARG A 203 14.58 -0.16 -1.13
CA ARG A 203 15.44 -0.43 -2.30
C ARG A 203 14.67 -0.12 -3.57
N ASP A 204 15.21 0.78 -4.38
CA ASP A 204 14.53 1.32 -5.56
C ASP A 204 14.36 0.29 -6.67
N ASP A 205 15.36 -0.58 -6.87
CA ASP A 205 15.33 -1.71 -7.79
C ASP A 205 14.27 -2.74 -7.39
N VAL A 206 14.19 -3.09 -6.10
CA VAL A 206 13.19 -4.04 -5.60
C VAL A 206 11.78 -3.49 -5.75
N ILE A 207 11.54 -2.22 -5.41
CA ILE A 207 10.21 -1.62 -5.55
C ILE A 207 9.77 -1.63 -7.02
N LYS A 208 10.65 -1.25 -7.95
CA LYS A 208 10.35 -1.29 -9.38
C LYS A 208 10.06 -2.72 -9.86
N LYS A 209 10.88 -3.70 -9.46
CA LYS A 209 10.70 -5.12 -9.77
C LYS A 209 9.33 -5.62 -9.27
N VAL A 210 9.06 -5.45 -7.98
CA VAL A 210 7.82 -5.92 -7.34
C VAL A 210 6.59 -5.26 -7.97
N CYS A 211 6.62 -3.94 -8.19
CA CYS A 211 5.54 -3.25 -8.87
C CYS A 211 5.30 -3.83 -10.27
N PHE A 212 6.36 -4.07 -11.05
CA PHE A 212 6.23 -4.67 -12.37
C PHE A 212 5.65 -6.09 -12.33
N GLU A 213 6.13 -6.95 -11.43
CA GLU A 213 5.63 -8.32 -11.26
C GLU A 213 4.16 -8.37 -10.81
N LEU A 214 3.75 -7.40 -9.99
CA LEU A 214 2.37 -7.20 -9.59
C LEU A 214 1.51 -6.57 -10.71
N GLY A 215 2.07 -6.22 -11.87
CA GLY A 215 1.31 -5.52 -12.92
C GLY A 215 0.87 -4.11 -12.52
N ALA A 216 1.57 -3.51 -11.56
CA ALA A 216 1.32 -2.17 -11.08
C ALA A 216 1.73 -1.13 -12.12
N ASP A 217 1.03 0.00 -12.11
CA ASP A 217 1.36 1.14 -12.96
C ASP A 217 2.05 2.28 -12.19
N TRP A 218 2.28 3.39 -12.88
CA TRP A 218 2.98 4.56 -12.33
C TRP A 218 2.40 5.06 -10.99
N LYS A 219 1.09 4.89 -10.74
CA LYS A 219 0.43 5.38 -9.52
C LYS A 219 0.96 4.68 -8.28
N GLU A 220 1.02 3.35 -8.35
CA GLU A 220 1.50 2.52 -7.25
C GLU A 220 3.00 2.66 -7.06
N VAL A 221 3.77 2.78 -8.14
CA VAL A 221 5.20 3.09 -8.07
C VAL A 221 5.44 4.43 -7.36
N CYS A 222 4.73 5.50 -7.74
CA CYS A 222 4.90 6.82 -7.14
C CYS A 222 4.48 6.85 -5.66
N ALA A 223 3.34 6.22 -5.33
CA ALA A 223 2.87 6.12 -3.95
C ALA A 223 3.87 5.33 -3.09
N ALA A 224 4.31 4.15 -3.53
CA ALA A 224 5.29 3.34 -2.82
C ALA A 224 6.64 4.06 -2.66
N TRP A 225 7.06 4.82 -3.68
CA TRP A 225 8.29 5.61 -3.64
C TRP A 225 8.29 6.63 -2.49
N GLY A 226 7.20 7.39 -2.37
CA GLY A 226 7.02 8.37 -1.29
C GLY A 226 6.91 7.75 0.10
N ILE A 227 6.59 6.45 0.20
CA ILE A 227 6.51 5.73 1.47
C ILE A 227 7.83 5.09 1.88
N PHE A 228 8.57 4.47 0.96
CA PHE A 228 9.70 3.63 1.32
C PHE A 228 11.07 4.21 0.92
N VAL A 229 11.13 4.87 -0.24
CA VAL A 229 12.39 5.35 -0.83
C VAL A 229 12.68 6.78 -0.35
N ASP A 230 11.81 7.71 -0.70
CA ASP A 230 11.91 9.11 -0.33
C ASP A 230 10.74 9.53 0.57
N THR A 231 10.89 9.23 1.86
CA THR A 231 9.88 9.56 2.89
C THR A 231 9.69 11.06 3.12
N ARG A 232 10.48 11.90 2.44
CA ARG A 232 10.41 13.36 2.51
C ARG A 232 9.94 13.99 1.21
N LEU A 233 9.59 13.18 0.20
CA LEU A 233 9.14 13.62 -1.11
C LEU A 233 7.97 14.60 -0.95
N ARG A 234 8.15 15.83 -1.41
CA ARG A 234 7.11 16.87 -1.37
C ARG A 234 6.41 16.97 -2.71
N ARG A 235 5.25 17.62 -2.72
CA ARG A 235 4.45 17.87 -3.93
C ARG A 235 5.25 18.56 -5.04
N GLN A 236 6.10 19.52 -4.67
CA GLN A 236 6.93 20.28 -5.60
C GLN A 236 8.10 19.48 -6.20
N ASP A 237 8.43 18.33 -5.60
CA ASP A 237 9.50 17.45 -6.06
C ASP A 237 8.98 16.40 -7.05
N LEU A 238 7.64 16.31 -7.22
CA LEU A 238 7.03 15.48 -8.25
C LEU A 238 7.21 16.15 -9.63
N PRO A 239 7.52 15.36 -10.68
CA PRO A 239 7.75 15.86 -12.03
C PRO A 239 6.50 16.48 -12.69
#